data_AF-A0A2V7A4H1-F1
#
_entry.id   AF-A0A2V7A4H1-F1
#
_cell.length_a   1.000
_cell.length_b   1.000
_cell.length_c   1.000
_cell.angle_alpha   90.00
_cell.angle_beta   90.00
_cell.angle_gamma   90.00
#
_symmetry.space_group_name_H-M   'P 1'
#
loop_
_entity.id
_entity.type
_entity.pdbx_description
1 polymer ?
#
loop_
_entity_poly.entity_id
_entity_poly.type
_entity_poly.pdbx_seq_one_letter_code
_entity_poly.pdbx_strand_id
1 'polypeptide(L)'
;MRWVPLEERVRTMPDSVREPFEILWQGITTLYYRWMVFKRLYRNARRTELLDAHAPGFFGLVGQIWVESIVLGLARVLDDRQGVVSIRLVVSRMETAGPNEIVEDLRRRRDQLERLSKETVEAHRNKRIAHLDGEYHPRGGKRDLPPLKVESLDRLFQGITELMNVVGVGVGHGTTIYDAATAESGEDSLIFALRKADRFDEIFPWPGQWDELAKGRFADLDRPQQSDPAP
;
A
#
# COMPACT_ATOMS: atom_id res chain seq x y z
N MET A 1 -16.34 5.90 -18.99
CA MET A 1 -15.34 4.81 -19.08
C MET A 1 -15.97 3.58 -18.42
N ARG A 2 -16.13 2.47 -19.15
CA ARG A 2 -16.91 1.31 -18.68
C ARG A 2 -16.00 0.40 -17.84
N TRP A 3 -16.34 0.18 -16.58
CA TRP A 3 -15.68 -0.82 -15.74
C TRP A 3 -16.00 -2.22 -16.31
N VAL A 4 -14.96 -2.97 -16.66
CA VAL A 4 -15.09 -4.34 -17.19
C VAL A 4 -14.71 -5.32 -16.08
N PRO A 5 -15.61 -6.26 -15.67
CA PRO A 5 -15.33 -7.28 -14.67
C PRO A 5 -14.12 -8.16 -15.04
N LEU A 6 -13.40 -8.68 -14.04
CA LEU A 6 -12.19 -9.50 -14.24
C LEU A 6 -12.44 -10.74 -15.12
N GLU A 7 -13.61 -11.37 -14.96
CA GLU A 7 -14.04 -12.58 -15.69
C GLU A 7 -14.06 -12.37 -17.21
N GLU A 8 -14.34 -11.16 -17.68
CA GLU A 8 -14.36 -10.83 -19.10
C GLU A 8 -12.94 -10.54 -19.63
N ARG A 9 -12.03 -10.03 -18.78
CA ARG A 9 -10.63 -9.70 -19.12
C ARG A 9 -9.75 -10.92 -19.42
N VAL A 10 -10.16 -12.06 -18.90
CA VAL A 10 -9.36 -13.29 -18.80
C VAL A 10 -9.51 -14.20 -20.02
N ARG A 11 -10.58 -14.03 -20.81
CA ARG A 11 -11.04 -15.00 -21.82
C ARG A 11 -10.16 -15.08 -23.07
N THR A 12 -9.37 -14.05 -23.36
CA THR A 12 -8.52 -13.93 -24.56
C THR A 12 -7.03 -13.94 -24.24
N MET A 13 -6.67 -13.95 -22.96
CA MET A 13 -5.29 -14.04 -22.50
C MET A 13 -4.76 -15.48 -22.69
N PRO A 14 -3.51 -15.66 -23.19
CA PRO A 14 -2.90 -16.99 -23.28
C PRO A 14 -2.94 -17.70 -21.92
N ASP A 15 -3.26 -18.99 -21.92
CA ASP A 15 -3.45 -19.75 -20.67
C ASP A 15 -2.20 -19.72 -19.78
N SER A 16 -1.01 -19.68 -20.38
CA SER A 16 0.28 -19.59 -19.66
C SER A 16 0.55 -18.24 -18.98
N VAL A 17 -0.23 -17.20 -19.31
CA VAL A 17 -0.12 -15.84 -18.76
C VAL A 17 -1.25 -15.57 -17.75
N ARG A 18 -2.43 -16.16 -17.99
CA ARG A 18 -3.67 -15.91 -17.24
C ARG A 18 -3.51 -15.98 -15.72
N GLU A 19 -3.14 -17.14 -15.21
CA GLU A 19 -3.03 -17.37 -13.76
C GLU A 19 -1.96 -16.45 -13.11
N PRO A 20 -0.73 -16.34 -13.64
CA PRO A 20 0.25 -15.37 -13.15
C PRO A 20 -0.25 -13.92 -13.16
N PHE A 21 -0.97 -13.52 -14.21
CA PHE A 21 -1.53 -12.17 -14.32
C PHE A 21 -2.58 -11.90 -13.25
N GLU A 22 -3.52 -12.83 -13.01
CA GLU A 22 -4.57 -12.68 -12.01
C GLU A 22 -3.99 -12.56 -10.58
N ILE A 23 -3.07 -13.46 -10.23
CA ILE A 23 -2.37 -13.43 -8.93
C ILE A 23 -1.65 -12.09 -8.74
N LEU A 24 -0.92 -11.66 -9.77
CA LEU A 24 -0.18 -10.41 -9.73
C LEU A 24 -1.12 -9.20 -9.64
N TRP A 25 -2.21 -9.19 -10.39
CA TRP A 25 -3.20 -8.13 -10.41
C TRP A 25 -3.87 -7.96 -9.04
N GLN A 26 -4.26 -9.05 -8.37
CA GLN A 26 -4.82 -9.01 -7.01
C GLN A 26 -3.80 -8.45 -6.00
N GLY A 27 -2.55 -8.90 -6.10
CA GLY A 27 -1.45 -8.40 -5.28
C GLY A 27 -1.21 -6.91 -5.45
N ILE A 28 -1.15 -6.43 -6.70
CA ILE A 28 -0.98 -5.02 -7.05
C ILE A 28 -2.17 -4.20 -6.58
N THR A 29 -3.40 -4.69 -6.75
CA THR A 29 -4.61 -3.98 -6.33
C THR A 29 -4.63 -3.77 -4.81
N THR A 30 -4.31 -4.81 -4.05
CA THR A 30 -4.19 -4.72 -2.59
C THR A 30 -3.10 -3.74 -2.18
N LEU A 31 -1.96 -3.77 -2.87
CA LEU A 31 -0.83 -2.88 -2.61
C LEU A 31 -1.15 -1.43 -2.94
N TYR A 32 -1.86 -1.17 -4.04
CA TYR A 32 -2.32 0.15 -4.45
C TYR A 32 -3.33 0.73 -3.46
N TYR A 33 -4.29 -0.09 -3.01
CA TYR A 33 -5.22 0.30 -1.95
C TYR A 33 -4.46 0.74 -0.68
N ARG A 34 -3.45 -0.03 -0.27
CA ARG A 34 -2.62 0.34 0.87
C ARG A 34 -1.88 1.67 0.65
N TRP A 35 -1.34 1.87 -0.55
CA TRP A 35 -0.69 3.13 -0.88
C TRP A 35 -1.66 4.32 -0.83
N MET A 36 -2.88 4.15 -1.33
CA MET A 36 -3.92 5.17 -1.30
C MET A 36 -4.29 5.55 0.14
N VAL A 37 -4.57 4.57 1.01
CA VAL A 37 -4.92 4.84 2.41
C VAL A 37 -3.76 5.54 3.13
N PHE A 38 -2.52 5.09 2.91
CA PHE A 38 -1.34 5.77 3.46
C PHE A 38 -1.28 7.24 3.02
N LYS A 39 -1.45 7.53 1.72
CA LYS A 39 -1.45 8.92 1.23
C LYS A 39 -2.56 9.73 1.88
N ARG A 40 -3.77 9.19 1.98
CA ARG A 40 -4.93 9.90 2.54
C ARG A 40 -4.79 10.20 4.03
N LEU A 41 -4.07 9.37 4.78
CA LEU A 41 -3.81 9.59 6.21
C LEU A 41 -2.61 10.51 6.44
N TYR A 42 -1.48 10.24 5.78
CA TYR A 42 -0.17 10.80 6.15
C TYR A 42 0.35 11.90 5.22
N ARG A 43 -0.25 12.13 4.03
CA ARG A 43 0.17 13.23 3.12
C ARG A 43 -0.59 14.52 3.32
N ASN A 44 -1.74 14.47 3.98
CA ASN A 44 -2.45 15.67 4.37
C ASN A 44 -1.90 16.13 5.72
N ALA A 45 -1.18 17.26 5.74
CA ALA A 45 -0.54 17.77 6.94
C ALA A 45 -1.50 17.95 8.12
N ARG A 46 -2.76 18.37 7.87
CA ARG A 46 -3.77 18.56 8.92
C ARG A 46 -4.31 17.24 9.45
N ARG A 47 -4.39 16.20 8.61
CA ARG A 47 -4.72 14.85 9.07
C ARG A 47 -3.58 14.30 9.92
N THR A 48 -2.33 14.41 9.46
CA THR A 48 -1.15 13.99 10.23
C THR A 48 -1.07 14.70 11.58
N GLU A 49 -1.29 16.01 11.62
CA GLU A 49 -1.35 16.79 12.87
C GLU A 49 -2.42 16.25 13.84
N LEU A 50 -3.62 15.93 13.33
CA LEU A 50 -4.69 15.32 14.14
C LEU A 50 -4.31 13.93 14.65
N LEU A 51 -3.65 13.10 13.83
CA LEU A 51 -3.14 11.79 14.26
C LEU A 51 -2.11 11.97 15.39
N ASP A 52 -1.13 12.84 15.18
CA ASP A 52 -0.04 13.09 16.11
C ASP A 52 -0.50 13.74 17.42
N ALA A 53 -1.57 14.54 17.39
CA ALA A 53 -2.16 15.15 18.58
C ALA A 53 -2.79 14.10 19.52
N HIS A 54 -3.44 13.08 18.97
CA HIS A 54 -4.19 12.10 19.78
C HIS A 54 -3.38 10.87 20.19
N ALA A 55 -2.53 10.33 19.31
CA ALA A 55 -1.77 9.13 19.62
C ALA A 55 -0.45 9.06 18.82
N PRO A 56 0.52 9.96 19.08
CA PRO A 56 1.70 10.13 18.24
C PRO A 56 2.54 8.86 18.15
N GLY A 57 2.74 8.15 19.26
CA GLY A 57 3.50 6.90 19.28
C GLY A 57 2.84 5.79 18.45
N PHE A 58 1.52 5.65 18.54
CA PHE A 58 0.76 4.64 17.80
C PHE A 58 0.74 4.96 16.30
N PHE A 59 0.35 6.18 15.93
CA PHE A 59 0.25 6.57 14.52
C PHE A 59 1.60 6.69 13.83
N GLY A 60 2.67 7.04 14.57
CA GLY A 60 4.04 6.95 14.09
C GLY A 60 4.46 5.51 13.77
N LEU A 61 4.19 4.56 14.67
CA LEU A 61 4.45 3.14 14.45
C LEU A 61 3.67 2.59 13.25
N VAL A 62 2.36 2.89 13.17
CA VAL A 62 1.52 2.47 12.05
C VAL A 62 2.06 3.04 10.73
N GLY A 63 2.39 4.33 10.68
CA GLY A 63 2.95 4.97 9.48
C GLY A 63 4.21 4.27 8.99
N GLN A 64 5.11 3.89 9.91
CA GLN A 64 6.31 3.13 9.59
C GLN A 64 5.98 1.74 9.01
N ILE A 65 5.11 0.97 9.67
CA ILE A 65 4.70 -0.38 9.21
C ILE A 65 4.11 -0.32 7.80
N TRP A 66 3.30 0.69 7.51
CA TRP A 66 2.70 0.86 6.18
C TRP A 66 3.76 1.10 5.12
N VAL A 67 4.70 2.03 5.35
CA VAL A 67 5.80 2.30 4.41
C VAL A 67 6.62 1.03 4.15
N GLU A 68 6.99 0.30 5.20
CA GLU A 68 7.76 -0.95 5.07
C GLU A 68 6.96 -2.01 4.29
N SER A 69 5.67 -2.18 4.60
CA SER A 69 4.79 -3.11 3.88
C SER A 69 4.66 -2.73 2.40
N ILE A 70 4.58 -1.44 2.07
CA ILE A 70 4.47 -0.96 0.69
C ILE A 70 5.77 -1.25 -0.07
N VAL A 71 6.92 -0.92 0.52
CA VAL A 71 8.23 -1.20 -0.08
C VAL A 71 8.43 -2.70 -0.31
N LEU A 72 8.10 -3.54 0.66
CA LEU A 72 8.18 -5.00 0.52
C LEU A 72 7.21 -5.55 -0.53
N GLY A 73 6.01 -4.99 -0.61
CA GLY A 73 5.03 -5.35 -1.64
C GLY A 73 5.55 -5.03 -3.03
N LEU A 74 6.09 -3.83 -3.24
CA LEU A 74 6.70 -3.43 -4.51
C LEU A 74 7.90 -4.32 -4.85
N ALA A 75 8.76 -4.61 -3.86
CA ALA A 75 9.92 -5.48 -4.07
C ALA A 75 9.53 -6.87 -4.56
N ARG A 76 8.39 -7.40 -4.10
CA ARG A 76 7.86 -8.70 -4.52
C ARG A 76 7.26 -8.68 -5.93
N VAL A 77 6.49 -7.64 -6.23
CA VAL A 77 5.88 -7.43 -7.56
C VAL A 77 6.96 -7.27 -8.65
N LEU A 78 8.09 -6.65 -8.28
CA LEU A 78 9.23 -6.37 -9.14
C LEU A 78 10.35 -7.42 -9.03
N ASP A 79 10.15 -8.48 -8.24
CA ASP A 79 11.17 -9.51 -8.01
C ASP A 79 11.47 -10.29 -9.29
N ASP A 80 12.72 -10.73 -9.41
CA ASP A 80 13.23 -11.44 -10.58
C ASP A 80 13.60 -12.90 -10.28
N ARG A 81 13.41 -13.34 -9.04
CA ARG A 81 13.62 -14.72 -8.62
C ARG A 81 12.70 -15.70 -9.34
N GLN A 82 13.28 -16.82 -9.77
CA GLN A 82 12.53 -17.91 -10.40
C GLN A 82 11.46 -18.48 -9.45
N GLY A 83 10.30 -18.83 -10.01
CA GLY A 83 9.19 -19.43 -9.26
C GLY A 83 8.29 -18.43 -8.51
N VAL A 84 8.60 -17.13 -8.55
CA VAL A 84 7.75 -16.08 -7.96
C VAL A 84 6.90 -15.44 -9.05
N VAL A 85 5.61 -15.22 -8.75
CA VAL A 85 4.73 -14.44 -9.63
C VAL A 85 5.12 -12.96 -9.54
N SER A 86 5.64 -12.43 -10.64
CA SER A 86 6.10 -11.04 -10.75
C SER A 86 5.81 -10.44 -12.13
N ILE A 87 6.01 -9.12 -12.26
CA ILE A 87 5.90 -8.43 -13.55
C ILE A 87 6.82 -9.07 -14.59
N ARG A 88 8.04 -9.46 -14.18
CA ARG A 88 9.01 -10.09 -15.08
C ARG A 88 8.51 -11.42 -15.62
N LEU A 89 7.88 -12.24 -14.77
CA LEU A 89 7.27 -13.50 -15.19
C LEU A 89 6.15 -13.25 -16.20
N VAL A 90 5.21 -12.34 -15.90
CA VAL A 90 4.09 -12.03 -16.79
C VAL A 90 4.59 -11.53 -18.14
N VAL A 91 5.56 -10.60 -18.15
CA VAL A 91 6.17 -10.09 -19.38
C VAL A 91 6.85 -11.22 -20.16
N SER A 92 7.66 -12.07 -19.51
CA SER A 92 8.33 -13.20 -20.17
C SER A 92 7.35 -14.18 -20.81
N ARG A 93 6.22 -14.47 -20.15
CA ARG A 93 5.16 -15.31 -20.71
C ARG A 93 4.47 -14.64 -21.90
N MET A 94 4.23 -13.33 -21.83
CA MET A 94 3.69 -12.55 -22.95
C MET A 94 4.66 -12.49 -24.14
N GLU A 95 5.97 -12.42 -23.91
CA GLU A 95 6.97 -12.49 -24.98
C GLU A 95 6.94 -13.82 -25.75
N THR A 96 6.48 -14.90 -25.09
CA THR A 96 6.45 -16.25 -25.69
C THR A 96 5.10 -16.58 -26.32
N ALA A 97 4.00 -16.13 -25.71
CA ALA A 97 2.65 -16.58 -26.06
C ALA A 97 1.67 -15.44 -26.39
N GLY A 98 2.09 -14.18 -26.18
CA GLY A 98 1.26 -13.00 -26.44
C GLY A 98 1.39 -12.47 -27.87
N PRO A 99 0.61 -11.43 -28.20
CA PRO A 99 0.70 -10.77 -29.50
C PRO A 99 2.04 -10.06 -29.69
N ASN A 100 2.67 -10.24 -30.86
CA ASN A 100 4.00 -9.69 -31.15
C ASN A 100 4.03 -8.16 -31.09
N GLU A 101 2.91 -7.50 -31.42
CA GLU A 101 2.79 -6.04 -31.47
C GLU A 101 2.99 -5.34 -30.12
N ILE A 102 2.78 -6.02 -28.99
CA ILE A 102 2.94 -5.42 -27.66
C ILE A 102 4.27 -5.77 -26.97
N VAL A 103 5.04 -6.72 -27.52
CA VAL A 103 6.25 -7.26 -26.87
C VAL A 103 7.29 -6.18 -26.60
N GLU A 104 7.59 -5.33 -27.60
CA GLU A 104 8.59 -4.27 -27.44
C GLU A 104 8.14 -3.16 -26.48
N ASP A 105 6.83 -2.86 -26.42
CA ASP A 105 6.31 -1.91 -25.41
C ASP A 105 6.42 -2.49 -23.99
N LEU A 106 6.07 -3.77 -23.81
CA LEU A 106 6.19 -4.45 -22.53
C LEU A 106 7.64 -4.51 -22.03
N ARG A 107 8.61 -4.81 -22.92
CA ARG A 107 10.04 -4.80 -22.59
C ARG A 107 10.51 -3.42 -22.12
N ARG A 108 10.21 -2.38 -22.90
CA ARG A 108 10.57 -1.00 -22.54
C ARG A 108 9.99 -0.59 -21.20
N ARG A 109 8.70 -0.90 -20.94
CA ARG A 109 8.03 -0.56 -19.68
C ARG A 109 8.60 -1.33 -18.49
N ARG A 110 8.91 -2.62 -18.68
CA ARG A 110 9.61 -3.43 -17.67
C ARG A 110 10.96 -2.82 -17.33
N ASP A 111 11.78 -2.49 -18.33
CA ASP A 111 13.13 -1.96 -18.10
C ASP A 111 13.08 -0.59 -17.39
N GLN A 112 12.09 0.23 -17.71
CA GLN A 112 11.84 1.48 -16.99
C GLN A 112 11.45 1.24 -15.52
N LEU A 113 10.60 0.25 -15.25
CA LEU A 113 10.23 -0.13 -13.88
C LEU A 113 11.42 -0.69 -13.09
N GLU A 114 12.26 -1.53 -13.71
CA GLU A 114 13.48 -2.04 -13.07
C GLU A 114 14.43 -0.90 -12.67
N ARG A 115 14.60 0.11 -13.53
CA ARG A 115 15.41 1.29 -13.20
C ARG A 115 14.83 2.08 -12.02
N LEU A 116 13.53 2.38 -12.05
CA LEU A 116 12.84 3.08 -10.96
C LEU A 116 12.89 2.29 -9.64
N SER A 117 12.80 0.96 -9.73
CA SER A 117 12.86 0.04 -8.59
C SER A 117 14.20 0.10 -7.89
N LYS A 118 15.32 0.06 -8.64
CA LYS A 118 16.67 0.13 -8.09
C LYS A 118 16.91 1.41 -7.29
N GLU A 119 16.45 2.54 -7.83
CA GLU A 119 16.61 3.86 -7.21
C GLU A 119 15.74 4.03 -5.94
N THR A 120 14.64 3.28 -5.84
CA THR A 120 13.64 3.47 -4.78
C THR A 120 13.54 2.22 -3.90
N VAL A 121 12.95 1.15 -4.41
CA VAL A 121 12.56 -0.03 -3.65
C VAL A 121 13.76 -0.81 -3.13
N GLU A 122 14.75 -1.11 -3.98
CA GLU A 122 15.91 -1.92 -3.58
C GLU A 122 16.77 -1.20 -2.53
N ALA A 123 17.03 0.09 -2.75
CA ALA A 123 17.76 0.92 -1.81
C ALA A 123 17.09 0.93 -0.42
N HIS A 124 15.76 1.03 -0.38
CA HIS A 124 15.00 1.04 0.87
C HIS A 124 14.86 -0.35 1.50
N ARG A 125 14.59 -1.40 0.71
CA ARG A 125 14.52 -2.78 1.21
C ARG A 125 15.83 -3.18 1.88
N ASN A 126 16.95 -2.97 1.19
CA ASN A 126 18.26 -3.43 1.67
C ASN A 126 18.71 -2.65 2.91
N LYS A 127 18.44 -1.34 2.98
CA LYS A 127 18.89 -0.48 4.09
C LYS A 127 17.94 -0.40 5.27
N ARG A 128 16.61 -0.55 5.06
CA ARG A 128 15.60 -0.36 6.13
C ARG A 128 15.05 -1.68 6.68
N ILE A 129 15.02 -2.74 5.88
CA ILE A 129 14.19 -3.91 6.20
C ILE A 129 15.01 -5.21 6.26
N ALA A 130 15.88 -5.45 5.29
CA ALA A 130 16.58 -6.73 5.16
C ALA A 130 17.89 -6.81 5.97
N HIS A 131 18.57 -5.67 6.15
CA HIS A 131 19.75 -5.59 6.99
C HIS A 131 19.44 -4.56 8.08
N LEU A 132 19.49 -4.96 9.35
CA LEU A 132 19.70 -4.06 10.49
C LEU A 132 21.11 -3.48 10.39
N ASP A 133 21.39 -2.82 9.28
CA ASP A 133 22.71 -2.37 8.92
C ASP A 133 23.05 -1.27 9.91
N GLY A 134 23.97 -1.57 10.84
CA GLY A 134 24.26 -0.71 11.98
C GLY A 134 24.66 0.70 11.55
N GLU A 135 25.16 0.87 10.33
CA GLU A 135 25.47 2.16 9.71
C GLU A 135 24.26 3.09 9.54
N TYR A 136 23.04 2.55 9.42
CA TYR A 136 21.81 3.32 9.18
C TYR A 136 20.81 3.25 10.36
N HIS A 137 21.27 2.76 11.52
CA HIS A 137 20.42 2.61 12.68
C HIS A 137 19.96 3.98 13.24
N PRO A 138 18.65 4.19 13.52
CA PRO A 138 18.11 5.48 13.97
C PRO A 138 18.73 6.02 15.28
N ARG A 139 19.31 5.13 16.10
CA ARG A 139 19.94 5.46 17.40
C ARG A 139 21.47 5.33 17.43
N GLY A 140 22.15 5.34 16.29
CA GLY A 140 23.62 5.20 16.30
C GLY A 140 24.32 4.93 14.98
N GLY A 141 23.59 4.97 13.86
CA GLY A 141 24.17 4.88 12.53
C GLY A 141 25.01 6.10 12.19
N LYS A 142 26.03 5.88 11.35
CA LYS A 142 26.89 6.95 10.81
C LYS A 142 26.25 7.66 9.61
N ARG A 143 25.15 7.14 9.08
CA ARG A 143 24.49 7.63 7.86
C ARG A 143 22.98 7.65 8.02
N ASP A 144 22.35 8.71 7.55
CA ASP A 144 20.89 8.75 7.42
C ASP A 144 20.42 7.82 6.31
N LEU A 145 19.25 7.22 6.52
CA LEU A 145 18.55 6.52 5.45
C LEU A 145 18.21 7.53 4.34
N PRO A 146 18.38 7.18 3.06
CA PRO A 146 17.93 8.05 1.98
C PRO A 146 16.43 8.33 2.17
N PRO A 147 15.94 9.56 1.97
CA PRO A 147 14.53 9.87 2.13
C PRO A 147 13.70 9.15 1.06
N LEU A 148 12.66 8.43 1.48
CA LEU A 148 11.70 7.81 0.55
C LEU A 148 10.82 8.89 -0.04
N LYS A 149 11.05 9.22 -1.31
CA LYS A 149 10.25 10.20 -2.03
C LYS A 149 8.93 9.56 -2.46
N VAL A 150 7.83 10.14 -2.00
CA VAL A 150 6.45 9.71 -2.32
C VAL A 150 6.23 9.76 -3.83
N GLU A 151 6.81 10.75 -4.49
CA GLU A 151 6.72 10.94 -5.92
C GLU A 151 7.38 9.79 -6.68
N SER A 152 8.44 9.18 -6.13
CA SER A 152 9.06 7.98 -6.70
C SER A 152 8.15 6.76 -6.58
N LEU A 153 7.44 6.61 -5.45
CA LEU A 153 6.45 5.54 -5.27
C LEU A 153 5.26 5.73 -6.20
N ASP A 154 4.73 6.96 -6.34
CA ASP A 154 3.64 7.26 -7.27
C ASP A 154 4.02 6.92 -8.72
N ARG A 155 5.23 7.26 -9.16
CA ARG A 155 5.75 6.88 -10.50
C ARG A 155 5.86 5.37 -10.67
N LEU A 156 6.28 4.63 -9.63
CA LEU A 156 6.32 3.17 -9.67
C LEU A 156 4.93 2.58 -9.82
N PHE A 157 3.97 3.00 -8.99
CA PHE A 157 2.58 2.54 -9.08
C PHE A 157 1.94 2.87 -10.42
N GLN A 158 2.22 4.05 -10.97
CA GLN A 158 1.77 4.43 -12.30
C GLN A 158 2.38 3.53 -13.38
N GLY A 159 3.70 3.31 -13.37
CA GLY A 159 4.35 2.44 -14.36
C GLY A 159 3.85 0.99 -14.29
N ILE A 160 3.60 0.48 -13.07
CA ILE A 160 3.01 -0.85 -12.84
C ILE A 160 1.60 -0.89 -13.43
N THR A 161 0.77 0.12 -13.14
CA THR A 161 -0.59 0.24 -13.66
C THR A 161 -0.62 0.24 -15.18
N GLU A 162 0.24 1.05 -15.81
CA GLU A 162 0.32 1.15 -17.26
C GLU A 162 0.77 -0.16 -17.90
N LEU A 163 1.80 -0.83 -17.35
CA LEU A 163 2.26 -2.13 -17.85
C LEU A 163 1.16 -3.18 -17.75
N MET A 164 0.50 -3.29 -16.59
CA MET A 164 -0.60 -4.25 -16.39
C MET A 164 -1.78 -3.97 -17.32
N ASN A 165 -2.04 -2.69 -17.62
CA ASN A 165 -3.05 -2.31 -18.60
C ASN A 165 -2.65 -2.70 -20.02
N VAL A 166 -1.37 -2.61 -20.42
CA VAL A 166 -0.94 -3.11 -21.73
C VAL A 166 -1.11 -4.62 -21.84
N VAL A 167 -0.78 -5.37 -20.79
CA VAL A 167 -1.03 -6.82 -20.76
C VAL A 167 -2.53 -7.12 -20.86
N GLY A 168 -3.39 -6.37 -20.17
CA GLY A 168 -4.84 -6.54 -20.22
C GLY A 168 -5.53 -6.04 -21.51
N VAL A 169 -5.01 -4.97 -22.13
CA VAL A 169 -5.54 -4.36 -23.37
C VAL A 169 -5.05 -5.11 -24.59
N GLY A 170 -3.77 -5.53 -24.62
CA GLY A 170 -3.17 -6.27 -25.73
C GLY A 170 -3.86 -7.61 -26.00
N VAL A 171 -4.58 -8.15 -25.01
CA VAL A 171 -5.40 -9.35 -25.17
C VAL A 171 -6.89 -9.04 -25.39
N GLY A 172 -7.35 -7.79 -25.31
CA GLY A 172 -8.69 -7.39 -25.79
C GLY A 172 -9.60 -6.63 -24.83
N HIS A 173 -9.13 -6.01 -23.74
CA HIS A 173 -10.02 -5.39 -22.74
C HIS A 173 -9.60 -4.02 -22.18
N GLY A 174 -10.56 -3.28 -21.62
CA GLY A 174 -10.42 -1.86 -21.22
C GLY A 174 -9.43 -1.59 -20.08
N THR A 175 -9.10 -0.31 -19.90
CA THR A 175 -8.16 0.17 -18.88
C THR A 175 -8.66 -0.07 -17.46
N THR A 176 -7.82 -0.69 -16.62
CA THR A 176 -8.07 -0.80 -15.18
C THR A 176 -7.72 0.52 -14.53
N ILE A 177 -8.74 1.16 -13.94
CA ILE A 177 -8.57 2.30 -13.04
C ILE A 177 -8.43 1.73 -11.64
N TYR A 178 -7.20 1.67 -11.12
CA TYR A 178 -6.95 1.28 -9.72
C TYR A 178 -7.46 2.35 -8.72
N ASP A 179 -7.80 3.56 -9.19
CA ASP A 179 -8.45 4.61 -8.40
C ASP A 179 -9.92 4.32 -8.04
N ALA A 180 -10.56 3.29 -8.65
CA ALA A 180 -11.97 2.99 -8.40
C ALA A 180 -12.22 2.14 -7.13
N ALA A 181 -11.16 1.74 -6.40
CA ALA A 181 -11.26 1.05 -5.13
C ALA A 181 -11.61 2.01 -3.96
N THR A 182 -12.59 2.89 -4.17
CA THR A 182 -12.98 3.99 -3.26
C THR A 182 -14.33 3.73 -2.60
N ALA A 183 -14.63 2.48 -2.26
CA ALA A 183 -15.76 2.17 -1.40
C ALA A 183 -15.44 2.62 0.04
N GLU A 184 -16.28 3.50 0.58
CA GLU A 184 -16.38 3.95 1.99
C GLU A 184 -15.13 3.71 2.84
N SER A 185 -14.17 4.62 2.68
CA SER A 185 -12.84 4.51 3.23
C SER A 185 -12.83 4.50 4.77
N GLY A 186 -12.32 3.42 5.37
CA GLY A 186 -12.12 3.33 6.82
C GLY A 186 -11.25 4.46 7.38
N GLU A 187 -10.35 5.02 6.57
CA GLU A 187 -9.55 6.19 6.93
C GLU A 187 -10.38 7.45 7.17
N ASP A 188 -11.45 7.68 6.41
CA ASP A 188 -12.30 8.87 6.62
C ASP A 188 -13.14 8.71 7.88
N SER A 189 -13.57 7.48 8.19
CA SER A 189 -14.22 7.15 9.47
C SER A 189 -13.30 7.37 10.67
N LEU A 190 -12.02 6.98 10.55
CA LEU A 190 -11.01 7.25 11.57
C LEU A 190 -10.81 8.75 11.77
N ILE A 191 -10.60 9.51 10.70
CA ILE A 191 -10.44 10.97 10.77
C ILE A 191 -11.69 11.63 11.38
N PHE A 192 -12.88 11.18 11.01
CA PHE A 192 -14.11 11.68 11.60
C PHE A 192 -14.20 11.36 13.10
N ALA A 193 -13.82 10.16 13.53
CA ALA A 193 -13.78 9.79 14.94
C ALA A 193 -12.81 10.66 15.74
N LEU A 194 -11.60 10.90 15.21
CA LEU A 194 -10.60 11.75 15.87
C LEU A 194 -11.04 13.21 15.94
N ARG A 195 -11.67 13.75 14.88
CA ARG A 195 -12.24 15.11 14.94
C ARG A 195 -13.30 15.26 16.01
N LYS A 196 -14.09 14.21 16.28
CA LYS A 196 -15.05 14.22 17.40
C LYS A 196 -14.32 14.20 18.74
N ALA A 197 -13.23 13.44 18.87
CA ALA A 197 -12.42 13.41 20.08
C ALA A 197 -11.77 14.77 20.35
N ASP A 198 -11.13 15.38 19.34
CA ASP A 198 -10.55 16.73 19.41
C ASP A 198 -11.59 17.77 19.87
N ARG A 199 -12.79 17.74 19.26
CA ARG A 199 -13.88 18.63 19.67
C ARG A 199 -14.40 18.34 21.09
N PHE A 200 -14.38 17.09 21.52
CA PHE A 200 -14.74 16.72 22.88
C PHE A 200 -13.74 17.30 23.89
N ASP A 201 -12.45 17.26 23.57
CA ASP A 201 -11.38 17.86 24.40
C ASP A 201 -11.53 19.38 24.53
N GLU A 202 -11.97 20.07 23.47
CA GLU A 202 -12.28 21.50 23.51
C GLU A 202 -13.48 21.84 24.40
N ILE A 203 -14.51 21.01 24.41
CA ILE A 203 -15.76 21.24 25.18
C ILE A 203 -15.56 20.89 26.65
N PHE A 204 -14.88 19.78 26.91
CA PHE A 204 -14.61 19.26 28.24
C PHE A 204 -13.11 19.28 28.46
N PRO A 205 -12.54 20.35 29.06
CA PRO A 205 -11.14 20.36 29.42
C PRO A 205 -10.87 19.41 30.59
N TRP A 206 -9.63 18.93 30.69
CA TRP A 206 -9.19 18.12 31.82
C TRP A 206 -9.39 18.88 33.16
N PRO A 207 -9.90 18.23 34.23
CA PRO A 207 -10.19 16.79 34.35
C PRO A 207 -11.63 16.36 33.98
N GLY A 208 -12.53 17.28 33.62
CA GLY A 208 -13.97 17.01 33.42
C GLY A 208 -14.30 16.01 32.30
N GLN A 209 -13.31 15.68 31.46
CA GLN A 209 -13.39 14.63 30.44
C GLN A 209 -13.77 13.27 31.02
N TRP A 210 -13.17 12.88 32.16
CA TRP A 210 -13.36 11.56 32.74
C TRP A 210 -14.78 11.35 33.25
N ASP A 211 -15.39 12.39 33.83
CA ASP A 211 -16.77 12.35 34.31
C ASP A 211 -17.76 12.14 33.16
N GLU A 212 -17.50 12.73 32.00
CA GLU A 212 -18.33 12.54 30.81
C GLU A 212 -18.09 11.19 30.15
N LEU A 213 -16.83 10.74 30.03
CA LEU A 213 -16.50 9.42 29.47
C LEU A 213 -17.10 8.27 30.30
N ALA A 214 -17.14 8.42 31.63
CA ALA A 214 -17.74 7.44 32.54
C ALA A 214 -19.26 7.25 32.37
N LYS A 215 -19.95 8.18 31.70
CA LYS A 215 -21.37 8.07 31.34
C LYS A 215 -21.59 7.35 30.01
N GLY A 216 -20.52 7.13 29.25
CA GLY A 216 -20.56 6.58 27.90
C GLY A 216 -20.78 5.06 27.86
N ARG A 217 -21.13 4.57 26.66
CA ARG A 217 -21.32 3.14 26.38
C ARG A 217 -20.10 2.26 26.71
N PHE A 218 -18.90 2.85 26.70
CA PHE A 218 -17.63 2.16 26.88
C PHE A 218 -16.92 2.56 28.19
N ALA A 219 -17.68 2.95 29.21
CA ALA A 219 -17.15 3.37 30.51
C ALA A 219 -16.42 2.25 31.29
N ASP A 220 -16.49 1.02 30.80
CA ASP A 220 -15.91 -0.19 31.39
C ASP A 220 -14.58 -0.61 30.74
N LEU A 221 -14.08 0.11 29.74
CA LEU A 221 -12.84 -0.26 29.02
C LEU A 221 -11.62 -0.43 29.93
N ASP A 222 -11.53 0.36 31.01
CA ASP A 222 -10.42 0.32 31.96
C ASP A 222 -10.68 -0.59 33.17
N ARG A 223 -11.84 -1.27 33.22
CA ARG A 223 -12.14 -2.21 34.29
C ARG A 223 -11.48 -3.56 33.96
N PRO A 224 -10.78 -4.19 34.92
CA PRO A 224 -10.30 -5.55 34.72
C PRO A 224 -11.50 -6.44 34.41
N GLN A 225 -11.48 -7.13 33.26
CA GLN A 225 -12.46 -8.18 33.03
C GLN A 225 -12.27 -9.23 34.13
N GLN A 226 -13.27 -9.38 35.00
CA GLN A 226 -13.32 -10.54 35.89
C GLN A 226 -13.44 -11.75 34.98
N SER A 227 -12.36 -12.51 34.87
CA SER A 227 -12.43 -13.85 34.30
C SER A 227 -13.22 -14.68 35.29
N ASP A 228 -14.39 -15.16 34.87
CA ASP A 228 -15.07 -16.21 35.61
C ASP A 228 -14.08 -17.37 35.79
N PRO A 229 -13.98 -17.95 37.00
CA PRO A 229 -13.14 -19.11 37.19
C PRO A 229 -13.59 -20.19 36.20
N ALA A 230 -12.64 -20.69 35.40
CA ALA A 230 -12.90 -21.76 34.45
C ALA A 230 -13.57 -22.94 35.18
N PRO A 231 -14.57 -23.60 34.54
CA PRO A 231 -15.30 -24.71 35.13
C PRO A 231 -14.40 -25.92 35.44
#